data_AF-A0A443IMC0-F1
#
_entry.id   AF-A0A443IMC0-F1
#
_cell.length_a   1.000
_cell.length_b   1.000
_cell.length_c   1.000
_cell.angle_alpha   90.00
_cell.angle_beta   90.00
_cell.angle_gamma   90.00
#
_symmetry.space_group_name_H-M   'P 1'
#
loop_
_entity.id
_entity.type
_entity.pdbx_description
1 polymer ?
#
loop_
_entity_poly.entity_id
_entity_poly.type
_entity_poly.pdbx_seq_one_letter_code
_entity_poly.pdbx_strand_id
1 'polypeptide(L)' 'MTNFKTVGTWWADKDIELVEIDGKVYALNGWNGEKHTDCWECVGEDKMEASEERYEITPITEEVEGEFETVGYEVI' A
#
# COMPACT_ATOMS: atom_id res chain seq x y z
N MET A 1 4.08 -8.75 13.02
CA MET A 1 3.30 -8.93 11.78
C MET A 1 2.32 -7.80 11.69
N THR A 2 2.55 -6.88 10.77
CA THR A 2 1.63 -5.79 10.43
C THR A 2 0.37 -6.42 9.85
N ASN A 3 -0.81 -6.05 10.36
CA ASN A 3 -2.05 -6.59 9.80
C ASN A 3 -2.32 -5.82 8.51
N PHE A 4 -2.35 -6.52 7.38
CA PHE A 4 -2.65 -5.88 6.10
C PHE A 4 -3.64 -6.67 5.27
N LYS A 5 -4.35 -5.98 4.38
CA LYS A 5 -5.19 -6.57 3.34
C LYS A 5 -5.26 -5.66 2.13
N THR A 6 -5.29 -6.26 0.94
CA THR A 6 -5.60 -5.52 -0.29
C THR A 6 -7.08 -5.16 -0.28
N VAL A 7 -7.40 -3.87 -0.45
CA VAL A 7 -8.79 -3.37 -0.39
C VAL A 7 -9.35 -2.96 -1.75
N GLY A 8 -8.50 -2.87 -2.77
CA GLY A 8 -8.92 -2.60 -4.14
C GLY A 8 -7.92 -1.72 -4.87
N THR A 9 -8.41 -0.84 -5.72
CA THR A 9 -7.61 0.10 -6.50
C THR A 9 -8.15 1.51 -6.38
N TRP A 10 -7.28 2.50 -6.58
CA TRP A 10 -7.64 3.90 -6.49
C TRP A 10 -8.80 4.24 -7.43
N TRP A 11 -9.67 5.16 -7.02
CA TRP A 11 -10.90 5.41 -7.76
C TRP A 11 -10.63 6.11 -9.09
N ALA A 12 -9.64 7.02 -9.12
CA ALA A 12 -9.25 7.78 -10.29
C ALA A 12 -8.27 7.03 -11.20
N ASP A 13 -7.52 6.08 -10.65
CA ASP A 13 -6.52 5.31 -11.37
C ASP A 13 -6.54 3.85 -10.91
N LYS A 14 -6.86 2.93 -11.82
CA LYS A 14 -7.02 1.51 -11.52
C LYS A 14 -5.70 0.74 -11.46
N ASP A 15 -4.61 1.36 -11.88
CA ASP A 15 -3.27 0.78 -11.78
C ASP A 15 -2.64 1.00 -10.39
N ILE A 16 -3.23 1.87 -9.57
CA ILE A 16 -2.78 2.15 -8.20
C ILE A 16 -3.52 1.26 -7.22
N GLU A 17 -2.82 0.27 -6.66
CA GLU A 17 -3.38 -0.64 -5.66
C GLU A 17 -3.57 0.04 -4.31
N LEU A 18 -4.61 -0.39 -3.58
CA LEU A 18 -4.91 0.09 -2.22
C LEU A 18 -4.71 -1.04 -1.22
N VAL A 19 -3.97 -0.73 -0.15
CA VAL A 19 -3.73 -1.65 0.95
C VAL A 19 -4.18 -1.01 2.26
N GLU A 20 -4.93 -1.75 3.07
CA GLU A 20 -5.17 -1.37 4.47
C GLU A 20 -4.03 -1.95 5.31
N ILE A 21 -3.32 -1.10 6.05
CA ILE A 21 -2.20 -1.44 6.94
C ILE A 21 -2.55 -0.88 8.32
N ASP A 22 -2.69 -1.76 9.32
CA ASP A 22 -3.04 -1.39 10.70
C ASP A 22 -4.27 -0.46 10.81
N GLY A 23 -5.27 -0.66 9.93
CA GLY A 23 -6.54 0.06 9.91
C GLY A 23 -6.55 1.36 9.07
N LYS A 24 -5.39 1.78 8.53
CA LYS A 24 -5.28 2.90 7.60
C LYS A 24 -5.16 2.40 6.17
N VAL A 25 -5.78 3.09 5.21
CA VAL A 25 -5.68 2.69 3.79
C VAL A 25 -4.68 3.57 3.09
N TYR A 26 -3.78 2.94 2.34
CA TYR A 26 -2.75 3.60 1.58
C TYR A 26 -2.87 3.24 0.10
N ALA A 27 -2.64 4.23 -0.75
CA ALA A 27 -2.47 4.04 -2.18
C ALA A 27 -0.99 3.78 -2.51
N LEU A 28 -0.72 2.69 -3.21
CA LEU A 28 0.62 2.23 -3.56
C LEU A 28 1.03 2.78 -4.93
N ASN A 29 1.66 3.96 -4.95
CA ASN A 29 2.08 4.61 -6.19
C ASN A 29 3.61 4.81 -6.26
N GLY A 30 4.12 4.90 -7.49
CA GLY A 30 5.55 5.14 -7.74
C GLY A 30 6.43 3.93 -7.45
N TRP A 31 6.04 2.75 -7.92
CA TRP A 31 6.88 1.55 -7.80
C TRP A 31 8.20 1.73 -8.55
N ASN A 32 9.32 1.54 -7.85
CA ASN A 32 10.67 1.68 -8.43
C ASN A 32 11.40 0.34 -8.64
N GLY A 33 10.75 -0.79 -8.35
CA GLY A 33 11.37 -2.13 -8.37
C GLY A 33 11.67 -2.70 -6.99
N GLU A 34 11.68 -1.86 -5.95
CA GLU A 34 11.96 -2.25 -4.55
C GLU A 34 10.86 -1.76 -3.59
N LYS A 35 10.38 -0.53 -3.76
CA LYS A 35 9.35 0.10 -2.92
C LYS A 35 8.47 1.07 -3.70
N HIS A 36 7.36 1.47 -3.10
CA HIS A 36 6.49 2.54 -3.59
C HIS A 36 6.91 3.87 -2.94
N THR A 37 7.33 4.84 -3.74
CA THR A 37 7.94 6.08 -3.23
C THR A 37 7.01 7.30 -3.21
N ASP A 38 5.79 7.18 -3.72
CA ASP A 38 4.82 8.29 -3.79
C ASP A 38 3.45 7.85 -3.26
N CYS A 39 3.42 7.22 -2.08
CA CYS A 39 2.17 6.74 -1.49
C CYS A 39 1.44 7.84 -0.72
N TRP A 40 0.14 7.69 -0.54
CA TRP A 40 -0.67 8.57 0.31
C TRP A 40 -1.71 7.78 1.09
N GLU A 41 -2.13 8.31 2.24
CA GLU A 41 -3.27 7.77 2.98
C GLU A 41 -4.56 8.18 2.24
N CYS A 42 -5.45 7.22 2.02
CA CYS A 42 -6.78 7.44 1.46
C CYS A 42 -7.74 7.87 2.57
N VAL A 43 -8.05 9.16 2.61
CA VAL A 43 -8.85 9.81 3.64
C VAL A 43 -10.22 10.28 3.10
N GLY A 44 -11.03 10.89 3.97
CA GLY A 44 -12.40 11.29 3.66
C GLY A 44 -13.43 10.19 3.92
N GLU A 45 -14.71 10.53 3.78
CA GLU A 45 -15.84 9.63 4.11
C GLU A 45 -15.83 8.34 3.27
N ASP A 46 -15.36 8.43 2.02
CA ASP A 46 -15.30 7.32 1.06
C ASP A 46 -13.87 6.85 0.72
N LYS A 47 -12.85 7.32 1.44
CA LYS A 47 -11.43 7.06 1.10
C LYS A 47 -11.06 7.48 -0.33
N MET A 48 -11.69 8.53 -0.85
CA MET A 48 -11.46 9.07 -2.20
C MET A 48 -10.52 10.28 -2.21
N GLU A 49 -10.11 10.77 -1.05
CA GLU A 49 -9.21 11.90 -0.92
C GLU A 49 -7.79 11.40 -0.61
N ALA A 50 -6.79 12.04 -1.21
CA ALA A 50 -5.39 11.77 -0.89
C ALA A 50 -4.96 12.69 0.24
N SER A 51 -4.29 12.12 1.26
CA SER A 51 -3.60 12.93 2.26
C SER A 51 -2.55 13.84 1.60
N GLU A 52 -2.27 14.98 2.24
CA GLU A 52 -1.15 15.85 1.84
C GLU A 52 0.21 15.19 2.15
N GLU A 53 0.26 14.35 3.18
CA GLU A 53 1.44 13.56 3.52
C GLU A 53 1.73 12.50 2.44
N ARG A 54 3.03 12.26 2.24
CA ARG A 54 3.56 11.24 1.34
C ARG A 54 4.38 10.23 2.12
N TYR A 55 4.20 8.97 1.77
CA TYR A 55 4.82 7.84 2.43
C TYR A 55 5.64 7.02 1.44
N GLU A 56 6.69 6.40 1.95
CA GLU A 56 7.37 5.32 1.26
C GLU A 56 6.91 3.99 1.83
N ILE A 57 6.36 3.12 0.98
CA ILE A 57 5.81 1.83 1.41
C ILE A 57 6.60 0.70 0.76
N THR A 58 7.25 -0.11 1.60
CA THR A 58 8.08 -1.24 1.18
C THR A 58 7.36 -2.55 1.47
N PRO A 59 7.10 -3.41 0.47
CA PRO A 59 6.56 -4.74 0.72
C PRO A 59 7.60 -5.61 1.42
N ILE A 60 7.19 -6.30 2.48
CA ILE A 60 7.99 -7.30 3.18
C ILE A 60 7.60 -8.65 2.57
N THR A 61 8.56 -9.34 1.96
CA THR A 61 8.34 -10.65 1.36
C THR A 61 9.08 -11.74 2.15
N GLU A 62 8.46 -12.90 2.27
CA GLU A 62 9.07 -14.11 2.83
C GLU A 62 9.00 -15.26 1.81
N GLU A 63 10.00 -16.15 1.83
CA GLU A 63 10.01 -17.35 1.01
C GLU A 63 9.11 -18.41 1.66
N VAL A 64 8.03 -18.75 0.98
CA VAL A 64 7.06 -19.78 1.39
C VAL A 64 6.98 -20.82 0.28
N GLU A 65 7.38 -22.06 0.59
CA GLU A 65 7.38 -23.18 -0.37
C GLU A 65 8.14 -22.91 -1.70
N GLY A 66 9.13 -22.01 -1.69
CA GLY A 66 9.92 -21.63 -2.87
C GLY A 66 9.33 -20.49 -3.70
N GLU A 67 8.23 -19.87 -3.25
CA GLU A 67 7.65 -18.65 -3.82
C GLU A 67 7.82 -17.48 -2.82
N PHE A 68 7.97 -16.25 -3.34
CA PHE A 68 8.02 -15.06 -2.50
C PHE A 68 6.62 -14.52 -2.32
N GLU A 69 6.10 -14.57 -1.09
CA GLU A 69 4.80 -14.01 -0.74
C GLU A 69 4.98 -12.73 0.06
N THR A 70 4.14 -11.72 -0.21
CA THR A 70 4.10 -10.51 0.62
C THR A 70 3.42 -10.85 1.94
N VAL A 71 4.16 -10.67 3.04
CA VAL A 71 3.70 -10.96 4.42
C VAL A 71 3.43 -9.68 5.23
N GLY A 72 3.73 -8.52 4.67
CA GLY A 72 3.49 -7.24 5.31
C GLY A 72 3.99 -6.07 4.49
N TYR A 73 3.84 -4.89 5.08
CA TYR A 73 4.34 -3.64 4.53
C TYR A 73 4.99 -2.83 5.64
N GLU A 74 6.10 -2.18 5.32
CA GLU A 74 6.73 -1.15 6.14
C GLU A 74 6.37 0.22 5.54
N VAL A 75 5.88 1.14 6.39
CA VAL A 75 5.50 2.51 6.02
C VAL A 75 6.47 3.48 6.67
N ILE A 76 7.11 4.33 5.87
CA ILE A 76 8.12 5.32 6.28
C ILE A 76 7.67 6.72 5.91
#